data_AF-A0A954XSV7-F1
#
_entry.id   AF-A0A954XSV7-F1
#
_cell.length_a   1.000
_cell.length_b   1.000
_cell.length_c   1.000
_cell.angle_alpha   90.00
_cell.angle_beta   90.00
_cell.angle_gamma   90.00
#
_symmetry.space_group_name_H-M   'P 1'
#
loop_
_entity.id
_entity.type
_entity.pdbx_description
1 polymer ?
#
loop_
_entity_poly.entity_id
_entity_poly.type
_entity_poly.pdbx_seq_one_letter_code
_entity_poly.pdbx_strand_id
1 'polypeptide(L)'
;MNRFRLLWLIGFSWYFCTQTFAVESRQLLANEFVTVYESPDPKSIYCYTPGLTRLPSGRLIATMDLGGKGVKKLVNTVAAPNGKSLALRGKLFTSDDRGRTWTHRVDFPFGHARPFVAGNELYVLGQSGDLMVIRSLDEGVTWSEASALTQGEHWHQSACNVHYANGYVYLVMEKKVDRKIDAWPVSVLAPVLMRGQMSDDLTRREHWTFASELVFEDAVDFQELDCFGVPFFSMVPRATKEIVPRYKMTPIGWLETNVVQIVDPDHYWFDPQGKTFHLFMRAHTGGTGLAAMCKVVEQSDGSMATMLETAPSGRKHVYLPMPGGQMRFHLLYDELSKLYWLLSSQATDSMTRAERLPADRYNLPNNERHRLQLHFSKNCVDWCFAGLVARGETARESRHYASMIVDGDDLHILSRSGDHRAKSAHDGNLITFHTVKDFRKLVY
;
A
#
# COMPACT_ATOMS: atom_id res chain seq x y z
N MET A 1 -18.76 94.27 3.56
CA MET A 1 -17.87 93.70 2.52
C MET A 1 -17.16 92.51 3.13
N ASN A 2 -17.55 91.29 2.76
CA ASN A 2 -16.73 90.06 2.62
C ASN A 2 -17.66 88.84 2.60
N ARG A 3 -17.84 88.29 1.40
CA ARG A 3 -18.40 86.96 1.14
C ARG A 3 -17.31 85.94 1.45
N PHE A 4 -17.61 84.82 2.10
CA PHE A 4 -16.90 83.56 1.81
C PHE A 4 -17.81 82.33 1.95
N ARG A 5 -17.57 81.41 1.02
CA ARG A 5 -18.40 80.29 0.56
C ARG A 5 -18.48 79.13 1.55
N LEU A 6 -19.65 78.50 1.56
CA LEU A 6 -19.92 77.18 2.14
C LEU A 6 -19.37 76.08 1.20
N LEU A 7 -18.47 75.22 1.69
CA LEU A 7 -17.98 74.03 1.01
C LEU A 7 -18.70 72.80 1.58
N TRP A 8 -19.34 72.02 0.72
CA TRP A 8 -19.93 70.72 1.04
C TRP A 8 -18.86 69.64 0.95
N LEU A 9 -18.61 68.93 2.06
CA LEU A 9 -17.79 67.72 2.13
C LEU A 9 -18.70 66.50 2.01
N ILE A 10 -18.54 65.73 0.93
CA ILE A 10 -19.17 64.43 0.73
C ILE A 10 -18.25 63.37 1.36
N GLY A 11 -18.70 62.74 2.45
CA GLY A 11 -18.00 61.62 3.07
C GLY A 11 -18.38 60.30 2.42
N PHE A 12 -17.41 59.63 1.77
CA PHE A 12 -17.53 58.24 1.35
C PHE A 12 -17.17 57.32 2.53
N SER A 13 -18.16 56.58 3.05
CA SER A 13 -17.93 55.52 4.03
C SER A 13 -17.61 54.23 3.29
N TRP A 14 -16.38 53.73 3.43
CA TRP A 14 -15.96 52.42 2.94
C TRP A 14 -16.36 51.37 3.98
N TYR A 15 -17.40 50.60 3.70
CA TYR A 15 -17.68 49.36 4.44
C TYR A 15 -16.68 48.28 4.00
N PHE A 16 -15.66 48.05 4.83
CA PHE A 16 -14.86 46.82 4.74
C PHE A 16 -15.72 45.64 5.20
N CYS A 17 -16.26 44.89 4.25
CA CYS A 17 -16.87 43.58 4.51
C CYS A 17 -15.73 42.58 4.76
N THR A 18 -15.33 42.40 6.02
CA THR A 18 -14.47 41.29 6.43
C THR A 18 -15.32 40.03 6.54
N GLN A 19 -15.58 39.38 5.39
CA GLN A 19 -15.98 37.97 5.41
C GLN A 19 -14.80 37.17 5.96
N THR A 20 -14.87 36.88 7.25
CA THR A 20 -14.08 35.80 7.86
C THR A 20 -14.59 34.51 7.22
N PHE A 21 -13.85 34.00 6.22
CA PHE A 21 -13.99 32.61 5.83
C PHE A 21 -13.59 31.78 7.05
N ALA A 22 -14.57 31.37 7.84
CA ALA A 22 -14.39 30.23 8.71
C ALA A 22 -14.01 29.08 7.78
N VAL A 23 -12.72 28.73 7.76
CA VAL A 23 -12.28 27.45 7.20
C VAL A 23 -12.92 26.43 8.12
N GLU A 24 -14.08 25.90 7.74
CA GLU A 24 -14.54 24.63 8.28
C GLU A 24 -13.36 23.69 8.14
N SER A 25 -12.77 23.28 9.26
CA SER A 25 -11.76 22.25 9.25
C SER A 25 -12.42 21.04 8.58
N ARG A 26 -12.06 20.73 7.34
CA ARG A 26 -12.57 19.54 6.66
C ARG A 26 -12.33 18.37 7.61
N GLN A 27 -13.43 17.82 8.14
CA GLN A 27 -13.37 16.77 9.13
C GLN A 27 -12.65 15.57 8.50
N LEU A 28 -11.70 15.00 9.25
CA LEU A 28 -11.06 13.75 8.86
C LEU A 28 -12.12 12.64 8.81
N LEU A 29 -12.10 11.82 7.76
CA LEU A 29 -13.17 10.85 7.48
C LEU A 29 -13.25 9.76 8.56
N ALA A 30 -12.14 9.40 9.20
CA ALA A 30 -12.06 8.32 10.19
C ALA A 30 -10.82 8.45 11.10
N ASN A 31 -10.64 9.59 11.78
CA ASN A 31 -9.47 9.78 12.65
C ASN A 31 -9.56 9.00 13.97
N GLU A 32 -10.77 8.75 14.46
CA GLU A 32 -11.02 7.82 15.56
C GLU A 32 -10.68 6.39 15.11
N PHE A 33 -10.14 5.59 16.03
CA PHE A 33 -9.73 4.22 15.72
C PHE A 33 -9.85 3.28 16.92
N VAL A 34 -9.91 1.99 16.60
CA VAL A 34 -9.71 0.89 17.53
C VAL A 34 -8.27 0.39 17.39
N THR A 35 -7.56 0.23 18.51
CA THR A 35 -6.22 -0.40 18.49
C THR A 35 -6.37 -1.91 18.39
N VAL A 36 -5.92 -2.49 17.28
CA VAL A 36 -5.91 -3.95 17.07
C VAL A 36 -4.70 -4.58 17.75
N TYR A 37 -3.56 -3.89 17.70
CA TYR A 37 -2.34 -4.32 18.36
C TYR A 37 -1.49 -3.13 18.79
N GLU A 38 -0.86 -3.25 19.95
CA GLU A 38 0.11 -2.31 20.49
C GLU A 38 1.40 -3.03 20.86
N SER A 39 2.53 -2.48 20.40
CA SER A 39 3.83 -3.03 20.73
C SER A 39 4.14 -2.92 22.22
N PRO A 40 4.57 -4.00 22.89
CA PRO A 40 4.98 -3.96 24.29
C PRO A 40 6.32 -3.24 24.50
N ASP A 41 7.13 -3.07 23.44
CA ASP A 41 8.35 -2.26 23.45
C ASP A 41 8.48 -1.47 22.13
N PRO A 42 7.89 -0.27 22.06
CA PRO A 42 7.92 0.59 20.87
C PRO A 42 9.33 0.94 20.36
N LYS A 43 10.39 0.75 21.15
CA LYS A 43 11.77 1.09 20.77
C LYS A 43 12.53 -0.07 20.13
N SER A 44 12.06 -1.31 20.29
CA SER A 44 12.75 -2.48 19.74
C SER A 44 11.86 -3.50 19.04
N ILE A 45 10.53 -3.41 19.22
CA ILE A 45 9.51 -4.23 18.56
C ILE A 45 8.58 -3.30 17.78
N TYR A 46 8.50 -3.51 16.48
CA TYR A 46 7.78 -2.64 15.56
C TYR A 46 6.62 -3.39 14.91
N CYS A 47 5.55 -2.67 14.63
CA CYS A 47 4.36 -3.20 13.97
C CYS A 47 4.40 -2.92 12.46
N TYR A 48 4.27 -3.97 11.67
CA TYR A 48 4.36 -3.94 10.22
C TYR A 48 3.11 -4.50 9.53
N THR A 49 3.17 -4.51 8.20
CA THR A 49 2.26 -5.10 7.21
C THR A 49 0.82 -5.46 7.65
N PRO A 50 -0.08 -4.49 7.86
CA PRO A 50 -1.48 -4.79 8.12
C PRO A 50 -2.18 -5.34 6.86
N GLY A 51 -2.71 -6.56 6.93
CA GLY A 51 -3.60 -7.14 5.94
C GLY A 51 -5.02 -7.24 6.49
N LEU A 52 -6.04 -7.07 5.64
CA LEU A 52 -7.44 -7.09 6.05
C LEU A 52 -8.28 -7.81 4.98
N THR A 53 -9.13 -8.74 5.40
CA THR A 53 -10.18 -9.33 4.55
C THR A 53 -11.46 -9.54 5.35
N ARG A 54 -12.58 -9.73 4.67
CA ARG A 54 -13.89 -10.01 5.26
C ARG A 54 -14.42 -11.32 4.69
N LEU A 55 -14.86 -12.20 5.58
CA LEU A 55 -15.47 -13.48 5.22
C LEU A 55 -16.92 -13.28 4.76
N PRO A 56 -17.50 -14.25 4.03
CA PRO A 56 -18.94 -14.24 3.72
C PRO A 56 -19.83 -14.08 4.96
N SER A 57 -19.44 -14.66 6.09
CA SER A 57 -20.16 -14.53 7.38
C SER A 57 -20.18 -13.12 7.96
N GLY A 58 -19.35 -12.21 7.42
CA GLY A 58 -19.17 -10.85 7.94
C GLY A 58 -18.04 -10.71 8.96
N ARG A 59 -17.43 -11.82 9.40
CA ARG A 59 -16.23 -11.81 10.22
C ARG A 59 -15.09 -11.08 9.49
N LEU A 60 -14.40 -10.20 10.21
CA LEU A 60 -13.18 -9.54 9.73
C LEU A 60 -11.95 -10.32 10.17
N ILE A 61 -10.98 -10.44 9.27
CA ILE A 61 -9.68 -11.07 9.51
C ILE A 61 -8.59 -10.02 9.30
N ALA A 62 -7.78 -9.79 10.33
CA ALA A 62 -6.63 -8.89 10.28
C ALA A 62 -5.33 -9.69 10.42
N THR A 63 -4.35 -9.41 9.57
CA THR A 63 -2.97 -9.86 9.74
C THR A 63 -2.05 -8.69 10.02
N MET A 64 -0.94 -8.96 10.68
CA MET A 64 0.19 -8.03 10.82
C MET A 64 1.47 -8.81 11.07
N ASP A 65 2.63 -8.16 11.03
CA ASP A 65 3.88 -8.80 11.46
C ASP A 65 4.72 -7.93 12.40
N LEU A 66 5.39 -8.56 13.36
CA LEU A 66 6.33 -7.92 14.26
C LEU A 66 7.75 -8.05 13.74
N GLY A 67 8.48 -6.93 13.73
CA GLY A 67 9.92 -6.92 13.46
C GLY A 67 10.71 -6.09 14.46
N GLY A 68 12.02 -5.99 14.23
CA GLY A 68 12.94 -5.28 15.11
C GLY A 68 13.77 -6.20 16.01
N LYS A 69 14.77 -5.62 16.69
CA LYS A 69 15.77 -6.38 17.47
C LYS A 69 15.16 -7.07 18.70
N GLY A 70 14.06 -6.54 19.23
CA GLY A 70 13.37 -7.06 20.41
C GLY A 70 12.54 -8.32 20.15
N VAL A 71 12.18 -8.62 18.90
CA VAL A 71 11.29 -9.75 18.57
C VAL A 71 11.88 -11.09 19.00
N LYS A 72 13.22 -11.24 18.94
CA LYS A 72 13.91 -12.47 19.38
C LYS A 72 13.73 -12.78 20.88
N LYS A 73 13.35 -11.79 21.69
CA LYS A 73 13.15 -11.92 23.13
C LYS A 73 11.71 -12.24 23.51
N LEU A 74 10.78 -12.20 22.55
CA LEU A 74 9.42 -12.67 22.76
C LEU A 74 9.48 -14.19 22.90
N VAL A 75 9.14 -14.70 24.09
CA VAL A 75 9.15 -16.14 24.39
C VAL A 75 8.15 -16.85 23.47
N ASN A 76 8.48 -18.05 23.00
CA ASN A 76 7.70 -18.89 22.06
C ASN A 76 7.64 -18.42 20.60
N THR A 77 8.70 -17.82 20.05
CA THR A 77 8.76 -17.67 18.58
C THR A 77 8.90 -19.03 17.91
N VAL A 78 7.90 -19.45 17.15
CA VAL A 78 7.99 -20.55 16.19
C VAL A 78 9.11 -20.22 15.20
N ALA A 79 10.09 -21.12 15.07
CA ALA A 79 11.17 -20.97 14.09
C ALA A 79 10.60 -21.08 12.66
N ALA A 80 11.15 -20.32 11.71
CA ALA A 80 10.79 -20.54 10.31
C ALA A 80 11.14 -21.97 9.89
N PRO A 81 10.30 -22.66 9.11
CA PRO A 81 10.52 -24.06 8.71
C PRO A 81 11.88 -24.32 8.04
N ASN A 82 12.50 -23.30 7.44
CA ASN A 82 13.75 -23.41 6.68
C ASN A 82 15.00 -22.89 7.43
N GLY A 83 14.90 -22.43 8.68
CA GLY A 83 16.03 -21.90 9.47
C GLY A 83 16.64 -20.57 8.98
N LYS A 84 16.25 -20.08 7.81
CA LYS A 84 16.70 -18.82 7.19
C LYS A 84 15.62 -17.74 7.34
N SER A 85 15.27 -17.41 8.58
CA SER A 85 14.14 -16.52 8.89
C SER A 85 14.55 -15.04 8.79
N LEU A 86 13.78 -14.24 8.05
CA LEU A 86 13.65 -12.81 8.36
C LEU A 86 13.11 -12.70 9.78
N ALA A 87 13.61 -11.76 10.59
CA ALA A 87 13.15 -11.55 11.96
C ALA A 87 11.74 -10.88 12.00
N LEU A 88 10.80 -11.43 11.23
CA LEU A 88 9.39 -11.05 11.15
C LEU A 88 8.53 -12.17 11.75
N ARG A 89 7.48 -11.80 12.48
CA ARG A 89 6.53 -12.75 13.09
C ARG A 89 5.11 -12.32 12.82
N GLY A 90 4.43 -13.10 11.99
CA GLY A 90 3.04 -12.85 11.63
C GLY A 90 2.11 -13.10 12.80
N LYS A 91 1.04 -12.30 12.87
CA LYS A 91 -0.06 -12.43 13.83
C LYS A 91 -1.39 -12.31 13.09
N LEU A 92 -2.39 -13.05 13.54
CA LEU A 92 -3.74 -12.98 13.01
C LEU A 92 -4.77 -12.71 14.10
N PHE A 93 -5.75 -11.88 13.76
CA PHE A 93 -6.85 -11.48 14.62
C PHE A 93 -8.19 -11.62 13.89
N THR A 94 -9.25 -11.91 14.64
CA THR A 94 -10.63 -11.95 14.13
C THR A 94 -11.51 -10.94 14.84
N SER A 95 -12.47 -10.36 14.14
CA SER A 95 -13.54 -9.55 14.73
C SER A 95 -14.91 -9.97 14.20
N ASP A 96 -15.86 -10.16 15.10
CA ASP A 96 -17.25 -10.55 14.81
C ASP A 96 -18.24 -9.38 15.01
N ASP A 97 -17.75 -8.19 15.33
CA ASP A 97 -18.55 -7.01 15.69
C ASP A 97 -18.19 -5.77 14.86
N ARG A 98 -17.83 -5.99 13.59
CA ARG A 98 -17.40 -4.95 12.63
C ARG A 98 -16.17 -4.15 13.10
N GLY A 99 -15.22 -4.83 13.72
CA GLY A 99 -13.92 -4.27 14.11
C GLY A 99 -13.92 -3.49 15.41
N ARG A 100 -14.97 -3.58 16.24
CA ARG A 100 -15.03 -2.92 17.56
C ARG A 100 -14.15 -3.64 18.58
N THR A 101 -14.12 -4.97 18.53
CA THR A 101 -13.23 -5.81 19.33
C THR A 101 -12.50 -6.83 18.47
N TRP A 102 -11.30 -7.21 18.89
CA TRP A 102 -10.40 -8.10 18.14
C TRP A 102 -9.88 -9.21 19.04
N THR A 103 -9.95 -10.45 18.55
CA THR A 103 -9.42 -11.64 19.22
C THR A 103 -8.17 -12.11 18.48
N HIS A 104 -7.02 -12.16 19.16
CA HIS A 104 -5.83 -12.82 18.63
C HIS A 104 -6.08 -14.33 18.51
N ARG A 105 -5.73 -14.92 17.36
CA ARG A 105 -5.97 -16.34 17.06
C ARG A 105 -4.69 -17.15 16.96
N VAL A 106 -3.71 -16.66 16.21
CA VAL A 106 -2.50 -17.42 15.89
C VAL A 106 -1.33 -16.50 15.59
N ASP A 107 -0.13 -16.97 15.95
CA ASP A 107 1.14 -16.45 15.47
C ASP A 107 1.70 -17.41 14.42
N PHE A 108 2.25 -16.89 13.32
CA PHE A 108 2.78 -17.70 12.21
C PHE A 108 4.20 -17.27 11.80
N PRO A 109 5.01 -18.19 11.23
CA PRO A 109 6.47 -18.04 11.19
C PRO A 109 7.00 -17.24 9.98
N PHE A 110 6.15 -16.42 9.35
CA PHE A 110 6.48 -15.61 8.18
C PHE A 110 5.84 -14.22 8.26
N GLY A 111 6.26 -13.30 7.41
CA GLY A 111 5.80 -11.90 7.41
C GLY A 111 5.41 -11.42 6.02
N HIS A 112 5.12 -10.12 5.91
CA HIS A 112 4.61 -9.50 4.68
C HIS A 112 3.33 -10.16 4.15
N ALA A 113 2.51 -10.67 5.06
CA ALA A 113 1.43 -11.58 4.75
C ALA A 113 0.07 -10.89 4.66
N ARG A 114 -0.78 -11.37 3.74
CA ARG A 114 -2.16 -10.91 3.59
C ARG A 114 -3.16 -12.06 3.73
N PRO A 115 -4.33 -11.85 4.36
CA PRO A 115 -5.39 -12.84 4.39
C PRO A 115 -6.26 -12.73 3.13
N PHE A 116 -6.79 -13.85 2.65
CA PHE A 116 -7.73 -13.88 1.54
C PHE A 116 -8.62 -15.12 1.57
N VAL A 117 -9.73 -15.08 0.86
CA VAL A 117 -10.71 -16.16 0.81
C VAL A 117 -10.64 -16.83 -0.54
N ALA A 118 -10.60 -18.17 -0.58
CA ALA A 118 -10.76 -18.93 -1.81
C ALA A 118 -11.81 -20.02 -1.56
N GLY A 119 -12.93 -19.94 -2.27
CA GLY A 119 -14.10 -20.76 -1.99
C GLY A 119 -14.65 -20.46 -0.59
N ASN A 120 -14.74 -21.48 0.26
CA ASN A 120 -15.21 -21.36 1.65
C ASN A 120 -14.06 -21.34 2.67
N GLU A 121 -12.83 -21.14 2.20
CA GLU A 121 -11.64 -21.33 3.00
C GLU A 121 -10.84 -20.04 3.10
N LEU A 122 -10.19 -19.87 4.24
CA LEU A 122 -9.39 -18.70 4.55
C LEU A 122 -7.90 -19.06 4.44
N TYR A 123 -7.15 -18.24 3.75
CA TYR A 123 -5.71 -18.39 3.56
C TYR A 123 -4.97 -17.16 4.04
N VAL A 124 -3.72 -17.35 4.47
CA VAL A 124 -2.76 -16.27 4.71
C VAL A 124 -1.48 -16.62 3.96
N LEU A 125 -1.08 -15.76 3.02
CA LEU A 125 0.12 -15.95 2.20
C LEU A 125 1.09 -14.79 2.44
N GLY A 126 2.36 -15.12 2.65
CA GLY A 126 3.46 -14.18 2.84
C GLY A 126 4.80 -14.84 2.52
N GLN A 127 5.88 -14.41 3.19
CA GLN A 127 7.21 -14.97 2.93
C GLN A 127 8.12 -15.03 4.16
N SER A 128 9.05 -15.98 4.15
CA SER A 128 10.21 -16.07 5.04
C SER A 128 11.43 -16.52 4.24
N GLY A 129 11.80 -15.71 3.24
CA GLY A 129 12.65 -16.12 2.13
C GLY A 129 11.77 -16.71 1.04
N ASP A 130 11.36 -17.96 1.23
CA ASP A 130 10.37 -18.64 0.40
C ASP A 130 8.94 -18.15 0.66
N LEU A 131 8.06 -18.35 -0.32
CA LEU A 131 6.62 -18.13 -0.16
C LEU A 131 6.03 -19.15 0.81
N MET A 132 5.25 -18.66 1.76
CA MET A 132 4.64 -19.45 2.82
C MET A 132 3.13 -19.22 2.85
N VAL A 133 2.38 -20.26 3.15
CA VAL A 133 0.92 -20.21 3.27
C VAL A 133 0.41 -21.06 4.43
N ILE A 134 -0.61 -20.55 5.12
CA ILE A 134 -1.43 -21.30 6.08
C ILE A 134 -2.90 -21.17 5.67
N ARG A 135 -3.72 -22.13 6.10
CA ARG A 135 -5.14 -22.24 5.77
C ARG A 135 -5.98 -22.49 7.01
N SER A 136 -7.22 -22.03 7.00
CA SER A 136 -8.25 -22.29 7.99
C SER A 136 -9.54 -22.74 7.31
N LEU A 137 -10.20 -23.74 7.92
CA LEU A 137 -11.47 -24.33 7.46
C LEU A 137 -12.67 -23.93 8.32
N ASP A 138 -12.43 -23.13 9.36
CA ASP A 138 -13.39 -22.81 10.42
C ASP A 138 -13.39 -21.30 10.71
N GLU A 139 -13.32 -20.51 9.63
CA GLU A 139 -13.39 -19.04 9.68
C GLU A 139 -12.31 -18.39 10.56
N GLY A 140 -11.09 -18.95 10.54
CA GLY A 140 -9.91 -18.43 11.22
C GLY A 140 -9.76 -18.85 12.68
N VAL A 141 -10.53 -19.83 13.16
CA VAL A 141 -10.44 -20.33 14.54
C VAL A 141 -9.22 -21.26 14.71
N THR A 142 -9.04 -22.22 13.81
CA THR A 142 -7.88 -23.11 13.75
C THR A 142 -7.14 -22.97 12.42
N TRP A 143 -5.87 -23.33 12.42
CA TRP A 143 -4.96 -23.12 11.29
C TRP A 143 -4.09 -24.35 11.03
N SER A 144 -3.81 -24.59 9.76
CA SER A 144 -2.83 -25.58 9.33
C SER A 144 -1.41 -25.18 9.73
N GLU A 145 -0.49 -26.14 9.69
CA GLU A 145 0.95 -25.84 9.65
C GLU A 145 1.30 -25.00 8.41
N ALA A 146 2.41 -24.26 8.50
CA ALA A 146 2.90 -23.44 7.40
C ALA A 146 3.49 -24.31 6.28
N SER A 147 2.93 -24.15 5.07
CA SER A 147 3.38 -24.83 3.86
C SER A 147 4.21 -23.90 2.99
N ALA A 148 5.34 -24.37 2.48
CA ALA A 148 6.17 -23.62 1.55
C ALA A 148 5.68 -23.84 0.10
N LEU A 149 5.52 -22.75 -0.65
CA LEU A 149 5.20 -22.79 -2.09
C LEU A 149 6.47 -22.71 -2.95
N THR A 150 7.58 -22.25 -2.40
CA THR A 150 8.86 -22.17 -3.12
C THR A 150 9.96 -22.78 -2.27
N GLN A 151 11.12 -23.05 -2.89
CA GLN A 151 12.26 -23.61 -2.19
C GLN A 151 13.56 -22.89 -2.58
N GLY A 152 14.22 -22.27 -1.61
CA GLY A 152 15.51 -21.60 -1.80
C GLY A 152 15.41 -20.27 -2.56
N GLU A 153 14.22 -19.69 -2.65
CA GLU A 153 13.99 -18.41 -3.29
C GLU A 153 13.96 -17.25 -2.28
N HIS A 154 13.87 -16.03 -2.81
CA HIS A 154 13.81 -14.81 -2.02
C HIS A 154 12.68 -13.92 -2.50
N TRP A 155 11.70 -13.69 -1.62
CA TRP A 155 10.51 -12.93 -1.94
C TRP A 155 10.39 -11.66 -1.09
N HIS A 156 9.76 -10.65 -1.68
CA HIS A 156 9.44 -9.36 -1.08
C HIS A 156 7.97 -9.05 -1.35
N GLN A 157 7.29 -8.40 -0.41
CA GLN A 157 5.94 -7.87 -0.64
C GLN A 157 5.50 -7.00 0.56
N SER A 158 4.29 -6.45 0.49
CA SER A 158 3.47 -6.00 1.61
C SER A 158 2.04 -6.58 1.45
N ALA A 159 1.10 -6.30 2.34
CA ALA A 159 -0.26 -6.84 2.26
C ALA A 159 -1.13 -6.07 1.24
N CYS A 160 -0.73 -5.99 -0.03
CA CYS A 160 -1.52 -5.34 -1.08
C CYS A 160 -2.81 -6.11 -1.42
N ASN A 161 -3.60 -5.62 -2.37
CA ASN A 161 -4.92 -6.19 -2.66
C ASN A 161 -4.86 -7.63 -3.21
N VAL A 162 -6.02 -8.28 -3.23
CA VAL A 162 -6.23 -9.60 -3.83
C VAL A 162 -7.36 -9.46 -4.83
N HIS A 163 -7.15 -9.93 -6.04
CA HIS A 163 -8.10 -9.80 -7.15
C HIS A 163 -8.78 -11.13 -7.43
N TYR A 164 -10.06 -11.09 -7.78
CA TYR A 164 -10.86 -12.28 -8.07
C TYR A 164 -11.44 -12.15 -9.47
N ALA A 165 -11.19 -13.14 -10.31
CA ALA A 165 -11.74 -13.18 -11.66
C ALA A 165 -11.75 -14.61 -12.18
N ASN A 166 -12.66 -14.93 -13.10
CA ASN A 166 -12.64 -16.20 -13.84
C ASN A 166 -12.63 -17.48 -12.97
N GLY A 167 -13.10 -17.42 -11.72
CA GLY A 167 -13.04 -18.55 -10.77
C GLY A 167 -11.68 -18.75 -10.08
N TYR A 168 -10.79 -17.77 -10.18
CA TYR A 168 -9.44 -17.79 -9.59
C TYR A 168 -9.22 -16.62 -8.64
N VAL A 169 -8.31 -16.84 -7.70
CA VAL A 169 -7.65 -15.77 -6.95
C VAL A 169 -6.37 -15.37 -7.67
N TYR A 170 -6.13 -14.06 -7.73
CA TYR A 170 -4.96 -13.44 -8.31
C TYR A 170 -4.30 -12.51 -7.27
N LEU A 171 -3.02 -12.75 -6.97
CA LEU A 171 -2.24 -11.89 -6.08
C LEU A 171 -0.78 -11.83 -6.55
N VAL A 172 -0.04 -10.81 -6.13
CA VAL A 172 1.37 -10.65 -6.53
C VAL A 172 2.29 -10.77 -5.32
N MET A 173 3.36 -11.51 -5.51
CA MET A 173 4.57 -11.47 -4.68
C MET A 173 5.74 -11.02 -5.56
N GLU A 174 6.69 -10.25 -5.03
CA GLU A 174 7.86 -9.80 -5.79
C GLU A 174 9.03 -10.72 -5.53
N LYS A 175 9.53 -11.38 -6.58
CA LYS A 175 10.74 -12.19 -6.47
C LYS A 175 11.94 -11.28 -6.54
N LYS A 176 12.85 -11.41 -5.56
CA LYS A 176 14.19 -10.86 -5.64
C LYS A 176 15.02 -11.80 -6.51
N VAL A 177 15.26 -11.42 -7.76
CA VAL A 177 16.11 -12.18 -8.66
C VAL A 177 17.55 -12.15 -8.15
N ASP A 178 18.26 -13.27 -8.22
CA ASP A 178 19.62 -13.42 -7.69
C ASP A 178 20.61 -12.55 -8.48
N ARG A 179 20.74 -11.31 -8.02
CA ARG A 179 21.64 -10.30 -8.56
C ARG A 179 22.38 -9.65 -7.40
N LYS A 180 23.68 -9.46 -7.58
CA LYS A 180 24.52 -8.78 -6.59
C LYS A 180 24.09 -7.31 -6.50
N ILE A 181 23.47 -6.95 -5.38
CA ILE A 181 23.06 -5.59 -5.05
C ILE A 181 23.45 -5.27 -3.61
N ASP A 182 24.10 -4.14 -3.39
CA ASP A 182 24.48 -3.61 -2.07
C ASP A 182 23.59 -2.41 -1.71
N ALA A 183 22.29 -2.64 -1.81
CA ALA A 183 21.24 -1.66 -1.54
C ALA A 183 19.92 -2.37 -1.26
N TRP A 184 18.90 -1.59 -0.90
CA TRP A 184 17.52 -2.07 -0.91
C TRP A 184 17.15 -2.55 -2.33
N PRO A 185 16.61 -3.78 -2.50
CA PRO A 185 16.67 -4.49 -3.78
C PRO A 185 15.57 -4.10 -4.77
N VAL A 186 14.94 -2.92 -4.65
CA VAL A 186 13.78 -2.51 -5.45
C VAL A 186 14.05 -2.45 -6.96
N SER A 187 15.31 -2.28 -7.38
CA SER A 187 15.70 -2.31 -8.79
C SER A 187 15.83 -3.72 -9.38
N VAL A 188 15.88 -4.75 -8.52
CA VAL A 188 16.05 -6.16 -8.92
C VAL A 188 14.85 -7.04 -8.54
N LEU A 189 13.71 -6.42 -8.22
CA LEU A 189 12.46 -7.11 -7.97
C LEU A 189 11.73 -7.39 -9.30
N ALA A 190 11.18 -8.59 -9.42
CA ALA A 190 10.22 -8.97 -10.44
C ALA A 190 8.83 -9.16 -9.79
N PRO A 191 7.80 -8.38 -10.15
CA PRO A 191 6.45 -8.63 -9.69
C PRO A 191 5.92 -9.87 -10.40
N VAL A 192 5.57 -10.91 -9.64
CA VAL A 192 5.05 -12.17 -10.19
C VAL A 192 3.58 -12.31 -9.80
N LEU A 193 2.69 -12.20 -10.80
CA LEU A 193 1.28 -12.53 -10.62
C LEU A 193 1.14 -14.03 -10.42
N MET A 194 0.47 -14.40 -9.33
CA MET A 194 0.16 -15.76 -8.96
C MET A 194 -1.35 -15.99 -9.14
N ARG A 195 -1.72 -17.08 -9.78
CA ARG A 195 -3.11 -17.51 -10.00
C ARG A 195 -3.35 -18.86 -9.33
N GLY A 196 -4.36 -18.95 -8.49
CA GLY A 196 -4.83 -20.20 -7.87
C GLY A 196 -6.33 -20.38 -8.05
N GLN A 197 -6.78 -21.60 -8.36
CA GLN A 197 -8.21 -21.86 -8.55
C GLN A 197 -8.93 -21.83 -7.20
N MET A 198 -10.08 -21.15 -7.12
CA MET A 198 -10.76 -20.92 -5.83
C MET A 198 -11.30 -22.21 -5.18
N SER A 199 -11.45 -23.29 -5.95
CA SER A 199 -11.90 -24.59 -5.47
C SER A 199 -10.75 -25.50 -4.99
N ASP A 200 -9.51 -25.12 -5.24
CA ASP A 200 -8.35 -25.97 -4.99
C ASP A 200 -7.76 -25.72 -3.61
N ASP A 201 -6.98 -26.69 -3.12
CA ASP A 201 -6.18 -26.52 -1.92
C ASP A 201 -4.96 -25.65 -2.20
N LEU A 202 -5.06 -24.36 -1.91
CA LEU A 202 -4.02 -23.38 -2.22
C LEU A 202 -2.82 -23.46 -1.26
N THR A 203 -2.77 -24.45 -0.36
CA THR A 203 -1.53 -24.78 0.38
C THR A 203 -0.51 -25.54 -0.49
N ARG A 204 -0.94 -26.05 -1.64
CA ARG A 204 -0.14 -26.91 -2.53
C ARG A 204 0.41 -26.13 -3.72
N ARG A 205 1.71 -26.24 -3.98
CA ARG A 205 2.41 -25.45 -5.02
C ARG A 205 1.91 -25.76 -6.45
N GLU A 206 1.52 -27.00 -6.71
CA GLU A 206 1.00 -27.45 -7.99
C GLU A 206 -0.34 -26.81 -8.37
N HIS A 207 -1.07 -26.24 -7.41
CA HIS A 207 -2.33 -25.51 -7.66
C HIS A 207 -2.10 -24.01 -7.96
N TRP A 208 -0.85 -23.58 -8.06
CA TRP A 208 -0.47 -22.21 -8.38
C TRP A 208 0.22 -22.10 -9.74
N THR A 209 -0.27 -21.20 -10.59
CA THR A 209 0.43 -20.73 -11.80
C THR A 209 1.12 -19.40 -11.50
N PHE A 210 2.34 -19.23 -11.99
CA PHE A 210 3.16 -18.02 -11.79
C PHE A 210 3.42 -17.35 -13.13
N ALA A 211 3.29 -16.04 -13.19
CA ALA A 211 3.63 -15.26 -14.38
C ALA A 211 5.14 -15.21 -14.61
N SER A 212 5.55 -14.90 -15.85
CA SER A 212 6.96 -14.69 -16.18
C SER A 212 7.54 -13.51 -15.38
N GLU A 213 8.84 -13.58 -15.11
CA GLU A 213 9.55 -12.52 -14.39
C GLU A 213 9.83 -11.33 -15.34
N LEU A 214 9.60 -10.11 -14.86
CA LEU A 214 10.07 -8.88 -15.49
C LEU A 214 10.79 -8.06 -14.42
N VAL A 215 12.11 -7.94 -14.51
CA VAL A 215 12.91 -7.21 -13.51
C VAL A 215 12.99 -5.73 -13.87
N PHE A 216 12.89 -4.83 -12.88
CA PHE A 216 12.91 -3.39 -13.12
C PHE A 216 14.11 -2.95 -13.95
N GLU A 217 15.33 -3.34 -13.57
CA GLU A 217 16.56 -2.92 -14.27
C GLU A 217 16.69 -3.48 -15.69
N ASP A 218 15.91 -4.50 -16.07
CA ASP A 218 15.86 -5.00 -17.44
C ASP A 218 14.79 -4.26 -18.27
N ALA A 219 13.74 -3.79 -17.62
CA ALA A 219 12.60 -3.16 -18.26
C ALA A 219 12.76 -1.64 -18.46
N VAL A 220 13.59 -1.00 -17.63
CA VAL A 220 13.67 0.46 -17.54
C VAL A 220 15.12 0.93 -17.66
N ASP A 221 15.43 1.61 -18.75
CA ASP A 221 16.65 2.39 -18.85
C ASP A 221 16.46 3.76 -18.18
N PHE A 222 17.08 3.96 -17.03
CA PHE A 222 16.97 5.22 -16.30
C PHE A 222 17.69 6.38 -16.99
N GLN A 223 18.61 6.11 -17.93
CA GLN A 223 19.30 7.15 -18.69
C GLN A 223 18.39 7.83 -19.71
N GLU A 224 17.25 7.21 -20.04
CA GLU A 224 16.26 7.77 -20.98
C GLU A 224 15.13 8.55 -20.26
N LEU A 225 15.18 8.71 -18.93
CA LEU A 225 14.11 9.28 -18.11
C LEU A 225 14.21 10.80 -17.86
N ASP A 226 14.61 11.57 -18.87
CA ASP A 226 14.91 13.01 -18.69
C ASP A 226 13.67 13.91 -18.50
N CYS A 227 12.52 13.54 -19.06
CA CYS A 227 11.37 14.46 -19.13
C CYS A 227 10.62 14.66 -17.79
N PHE A 228 10.84 13.80 -16.80
CA PHE A 228 10.07 13.79 -15.54
C PHE A 228 10.93 13.91 -14.28
N GLY A 229 12.24 14.14 -14.42
CA GLY A 229 13.16 14.24 -13.29
C GLY A 229 13.23 12.97 -12.46
N VAL A 230 13.29 11.80 -13.11
CA VAL A 230 13.43 10.49 -12.48
C VAL A 230 14.80 9.91 -12.82
N PRO A 231 15.65 9.57 -11.84
CA PRO A 231 15.45 9.75 -10.39
C PRO A 231 15.50 11.22 -9.97
N PHE A 232 14.75 11.57 -8.91
CA PHE A 232 14.75 12.94 -8.37
C PHE A 232 16.07 13.29 -7.67
N PHE A 233 16.63 12.32 -6.93
CA PHE A 233 17.95 12.43 -6.33
C PHE A 233 18.95 11.59 -7.12
N SER A 234 20.18 12.07 -7.25
CA SER A 234 21.24 11.28 -7.88
C SER A 234 21.39 9.91 -7.21
N MET A 235 21.65 8.87 -8.00
CA MET A 235 21.82 7.50 -7.51
C MET A 235 23.09 6.86 -8.08
N VAL A 236 23.45 5.70 -7.56
CA VAL A 236 24.47 4.80 -8.13
C VAL A 236 23.80 3.46 -8.41
N PRO A 237 23.93 2.88 -9.62
CA PRO A 237 23.38 1.56 -9.89
C PRO A 237 23.87 0.53 -8.86
N ARG A 238 22.94 -0.29 -8.36
CA ARG A 238 23.20 -1.41 -7.42
C ARG A 238 23.85 -1.05 -6.08
N ALA A 239 23.93 0.23 -5.71
CA ALA A 239 24.48 0.68 -4.44
C ALA A 239 23.68 1.84 -3.84
N THR A 240 23.81 2.04 -2.53
CA THR A 240 23.17 3.16 -1.84
C THR A 240 24.05 4.40 -1.89
N LYS A 241 23.50 5.54 -2.33
CA LYS A 241 24.21 6.84 -2.36
C LYS A 241 23.74 7.74 -1.20
N GLU A 242 24.67 8.33 -0.46
CA GLU A 242 24.33 9.39 0.49
C GLU A 242 24.03 10.69 -0.24
N ILE A 243 22.91 11.34 0.11
CA ILE A 243 22.50 12.63 -0.46
C ILE A 243 22.92 13.76 0.49
N VAL A 244 22.61 13.58 1.76
CA VAL A 244 23.04 14.42 2.89
C VAL A 244 23.30 13.50 4.08
N PRO A 245 24.04 13.93 5.11
CA PRO A 245 24.24 13.10 6.29
C PRO A 245 22.91 12.55 6.81
N ARG A 246 22.83 11.23 7.01
CA ARG A 246 21.65 10.43 7.42
C ARG A 246 20.67 10.03 6.31
N TYR A 247 20.57 10.75 5.19
CA TYR A 247 19.59 10.44 4.15
C TYR A 247 20.24 9.92 2.88
N LYS A 248 19.69 8.81 2.39
CA LYS A 248 20.31 8.01 1.35
C LYS A 248 19.29 7.69 0.26
N MET A 249 19.75 7.69 -0.98
CA MET A 249 19.02 7.23 -2.14
C MET A 249 19.53 5.85 -2.54
N THR A 250 18.63 4.86 -2.58
CA THR A 250 18.89 3.56 -3.22
C THR A 250 18.52 3.62 -4.70
N PRO A 251 18.99 2.69 -5.55
CA PRO A 251 18.62 2.67 -6.96
C PRO A 251 17.10 2.70 -7.14
N ILE A 252 16.62 3.36 -8.20
CA ILE A 252 15.19 3.40 -8.49
C ILE A 252 14.64 2.01 -8.80
N GLY A 253 13.35 1.83 -8.56
CA GLY A 253 12.70 0.56 -8.76
C GLY A 253 11.21 0.59 -8.47
N TRP A 254 10.60 -0.58 -8.48
CA TRP A 254 9.21 -0.81 -8.13
C TRP A 254 9.08 -1.83 -7.00
N LEU A 255 7.95 -1.80 -6.31
CA LEU A 255 7.58 -2.75 -5.26
C LEU A 255 6.12 -2.56 -4.83
N GLU A 256 5.67 -3.41 -3.91
CA GLU A 256 4.37 -3.34 -3.24
C GLU A 256 3.19 -3.36 -4.21
N THR A 257 3.22 -4.34 -5.13
CA THR A 257 2.29 -4.47 -6.26
C THR A 257 0.84 -4.75 -5.85
N ASN A 258 -0.08 -3.99 -6.45
CA ASN A 258 -1.52 -4.24 -6.50
C ASN A 258 -1.92 -4.80 -7.87
N VAL A 259 -2.91 -5.68 -7.91
CA VAL A 259 -3.47 -6.27 -9.13
C VAL A 259 -4.77 -5.56 -9.49
N VAL A 260 -4.93 -5.16 -10.74
CA VAL A 260 -6.11 -4.44 -11.22
C VAL A 260 -6.55 -5.00 -12.57
N GLN A 261 -7.85 -5.21 -12.75
CA GLN A 261 -8.43 -5.30 -14.09
C GLN A 261 -9.15 -4.01 -14.43
N ILE A 262 -8.95 -3.54 -15.66
CA ILE A 262 -9.72 -2.44 -16.23
C ILE A 262 -11.01 -3.05 -16.78
N VAL A 263 -12.15 -2.58 -16.28
CA VAL A 263 -13.47 -3.19 -16.54
C VAL A 263 -14.38 -2.34 -17.42
N ASP A 264 -14.01 -1.07 -17.65
CA ASP A 264 -14.74 -0.17 -18.53
C ASP A 264 -14.43 -0.50 -20.00
N PRO A 265 -15.40 -0.95 -20.82
CA PRO A 265 -15.17 -1.31 -22.21
C PRO A 265 -14.69 -0.16 -23.10
N ASP A 266 -14.90 1.08 -22.68
CA ASP A 266 -14.47 2.27 -23.42
C ASP A 266 -13.03 2.69 -23.07
N HIS A 267 -12.38 1.98 -22.13
CA HIS A 267 -11.00 2.27 -21.73
C HIS A 267 -9.98 1.69 -22.72
N TYR A 268 -8.92 2.44 -23.05
CA TYR A 268 -7.85 2.00 -23.98
C TYR A 268 -7.15 0.69 -23.60
N TRP A 269 -7.13 0.36 -22.31
CA TRP A 269 -6.50 -0.86 -21.76
C TRP A 269 -7.52 -1.92 -21.33
N PHE A 270 -8.77 -1.76 -21.73
CA PHE A 270 -9.76 -2.80 -21.53
C PHE A 270 -9.43 -4.04 -22.34
N ASP A 271 -9.57 -5.20 -21.70
CA ASP A 271 -9.44 -6.49 -22.36
C ASP A 271 -10.80 -7.21 -22.31
N PRO A 272 -11.51 -7.36 -23.45
CA PRO A 272 -12.83 -8.00 -23.47
C PRO A 272 -12.81 -9.48 -23.07
N GLN A 273 -11.64 -10.12 -23.07
CA GLN A 273 -11.51 -11.52 -22.61
C GLN A 273 -11.30 -11.62 -21.10
N GLY A 274 -11.04 -10.50 -20.41
CA GLY A 274 -10.75 -10.49 -18.97
C GLY A 274 -9.48 -11.27 -18.62
N LYS A 275 -8.49 -11.30 -19.53
CA LYS A 275 -7.21 -12.04 -19.39
C LYS A 275 -6.00 -11.13 -19.17
N THR A 276 -6.21 -9.82 -19.18
CA THR A 276 -5.19 -8.81 -18.89
C THR A 276 -5.35 -8.29 -17.46
N PHE A 277 -4.26 -8.32 -16.71
CA PHE A 277 -4.15 -7.84 -15.34
C PHE A 277 -3.04 -6.79 -15.26
N HIS A 278 -3.37 -5.60 -14.79
CA HIS A 278 -2.40 -4.54 -14.58
C HIS A 278 -1.80 -4.64 -13.18
N LEU A 279 -0.50 -4.41 -13.10
CA LEU A 279 0.29 -4.48 -11.88
C LEU A 279 0.72 -3.06 -11.51
N PHE A 280 -0.01 -2.44 -10.57
CA PHE A 280 0.23 -1.08 -10.13
C PHE A 280 1.10 -1.12 -8.86
N MET A 281 2.23 -0.42 -8.89
CA MET A 281 3.30 -0.57 -7.92
C MET A 281 3.70 0.75 -7.32
N ARG A 282 4.20 0.71 -6.09
CA ARG A 282 4.95 1.82 -5.53
C ARG A 282 6.14 2.13 -6.43
N ALA A 283 6.30 3.39 -6.82
CA ALA A 283 7.48 3.85 -7.56
C ALA A 283 8.51 4.43 -6.60
N HIS A 284 9.66 3.77 -6.45
CA HIS A 284 10.78 4.32 -5.73
C HIS A 284 11.64 5.16 -6.68
N THR A 285 11.27 6.43 -6.87
CA THR A 285 11.97 7.37 -7.79
C THR A 285 12.77 8.45 -7.05
N GLY A 286 12.64 8.52 -5.72
CA GLY A 286 13.12 9.66 -4.91
C GLY A 286 12.16 10.85 -4.90
N GLY A 287 11.17 10.89 -5.80
CA GLY A 287 10.11 11.89 -5.86
C GLY A 287 8.78 11.39 -5.30
N THR A 288 7.70 12.14 -5.58
CA THR A 288 6.31 11.84 -5.18
C THR A 288 5.36 11.84 -6.37
N GLY A 289 4.19 11.20 -6.24
CA GLY A 289 3.08 11.35 -7.18
C GLY A 289 3.13 10.44 -8.41
N LEU A 290 4.07 9.50 -8.46
CA LEU A 290 4.15 8.48 -9.50
C LEU A 290 3.95 7.10 -8.89
N ALA A 291 3.19 6.24 -9.57
CA ALA A 291 3.23 4.79 -9.40
C ALA A 291 3.94 4.17 -10.61
N ALA A 292 4.48 2.96 -10.46
CA ALA A 292 5.01 2.17 -11.56
C ALA A 292 3.95 1.18 -12.06
N MET A 293 4.03 0.77 -13.32
CA MET A 293 3.08 -0.15 -13.94
C MET A 293 3.76 -1.14 -14.87
N CYS A 294 3.29 -2.37 -14.82
CA CYS A 294 3.37 -3.33 -15.91
C CYS A 294 2.03 -4.07 -16.03
N LYS A 295 1.93 -5.04 -16.94
CA LYS A 295 0.76 -5.89 -17.09
C LYS A 295 1.15 -7.34 -17.23
N VAL A 296 0.19 -8.21 -16.96
CA VAL A 296 0.25 -9.65 -17.21
C VAL A 296 -0.89 -10.02 -18.14
N VAL A 297 -0.57 -10.75 -19.20
CA VAL A 297 -1.55 -11.31 -20.14
C VAL A 297 -1.55 -12.83 -19.98
N GLU A 298 -2.70 -13.38 -19.62
CA GLU A 298 -2.94 -14.83 -19.59
C GLU A 298 -3.17 -15.35 -21.01
N GLN A 299 -2.40 -16.36 -21.41
CA GLN A 299 -2.45 -16.99 -22.72
C GLN A 299 -3.48 -18.13 -22.75
N SER A 300 -3.81 -18.61 -23.96
CA SER A 300 -4.78 -19.71 -24.15
C SER A 300 -4.32 -21.05 -23.56
N ASP A 301 -3.01 -21.26 -23.41
CA ASP A 301 -2.42 -22.43 -22.74
C ASP A 301 -2.38 -22.30 -21.21
N GLY A 302 -2.88 -21.20 -20.67
CA GLY A 302 -2.92 -20.90 -19.25
C GLY A 302 -1.60 -20.33 -18.68
N SER A 303 -0.56 -20.16 -19.49
CA SER A 303 0.65 -19.42 -19.11
C SER A 303 0.36 -17.92 -18.95
N MET A 304 1.15 -17.22 -18.15
CA MET A 304 0.96 -15.80 -17.86
C MET A 304 2.25 -15.03 -18.18
N ALA A 305 2.17 -14.04 -19.06
CA ALA A 305 3.32 -13.27 -19.53
C ALA A 305 3.30 -11.83 -19.00
N THR A 306 4.34 -11.45 -18.26
CA THR A 306 4.53 -10.09 -17.72
C THR A 306 5.28 -9.20 -18.71
N MET A 307 4.78 -7.98 -18.95
CA MET A 307 5.36 -7.01 -19.88
C MET A 307 4.97 -5.56 -19.53
N LEU A 308 5.70 -4.58 -20.03
CA LEU A 308 5.29 -3.17 -19.91
C LEU A 308 4.02 -2.88 -20.72
N GLU A 309 3.13 -2.07 -20.16
CA GLU A 309 1.96 -1.56 -20.89
C GLU A 309 2.42 -0.58 -21.99
N THR A 310 1.58 -0.45 -23.02
CA THR A 310 1.80 0.36 -24.20
C THR A 310 0.67 1.38 -24.31
N ALA A 311 1.05 2.66 -24.44
CA ALA A 311 0.10 3.73 -24.73
C ALA A 311 -0.46 3.58 -26.17
N PRO A 312 -1.59 4.22 -26.51
CA PRO A 312 -2.12 4.21 -27.88
C PRO A 312 -1.11 4.67 -28.96
N SER A 313 -0.10 5.46 -28.58
CA SER A 313 0.99 5.89 -29.47
C SER A 313 2.04 4.81 -29.76
N GLY A 314 1.96 3.64 -29.12
CA GLY A 314 2.98 2.59 -29.20
C GLY A 314 4.15 2.76 -28.21
N ARG A 315 4.19 3.84 -27.43
CA ARG A 315 5.23 4.06 -26.42
C ARG A 315 4.99 3.21 -25.18
N LYS A 316 6.07 2.71 -24.56
CA LYS A 316 6.00 2.00 -23.28
C LYS A 316 5.63 2.94 -22.14
N HIS A 317 4.78 2.45 -21.25
CA HIS A 317 4.25 3.21 -20.11
C HIS A 317 4.73 2.56 -18.82
N VAL A 318 5.75 3.14 -18.19
CA VAL A 318 6.36 2.62 -16.96
C VAL A 318 5.78 3.29 -15.72
N TYR A 319 5.49 4.59 -15.79
CA TYR A 319 5.00 5.37 -14.66
C TYR A 319 3.70 6.08 -15.00
N LEU A 320 2.76 6.11 -14.06
CA LEU A 320 1.54 6.91 -14.14
C LEU A 320 1.45 7.91 -12.97
N PRO A 321 0.81 9.07 -13.17
CA PRO A 321 0.41 9.94 -12.07
C PRO A 321 -0.50 9.17 -11.09
N MET A 322 -0.11 9.11 -9.83
CA MET A 322 -0.90 8.48 -8.78
C MET A 322 -0.68 9.19 -7.44
N PRO A 323 -1.74 9.74 -6.81
CA PRO A 323 -1.64 10.34 -5.49
C PRO A 323 -1.07 9.37 -4.46
N GLY A 324 0.12 9.67 -3.93
CA GLY A 324 0.80 8.83 -2.93
C GLY A 324 1.50 7.58 -3.50
N GLY A 325 1.61 7.43 -4.82
CA GLY A 325 2.22 6.28 -5.50
C GLY A 325 3.70 6.03 -5.15
N GLN A 326 4.38 6.99 -4.52
CA GLN A 326 5.76 6.80 -4.05
C GLN A 326 5.86 5.98 -2.76
N MET A 327 4.75 5.81 -2.03
CA MET A 327 4.62 4.97 -0.82
C MET A 327 3.67 3.81 -1.09
N ARG A 328 3.59 2.84 -0.18
CA ARG A 328 2.63 1.73 -0.31
C ARG A 328 1.19 2.26 -0.32
N PHE A 329 0.41 1.83 -1.29
CA PHE A 329 -1.03 2.13 -1.43
C PHE A 329 -1.85 0.85 -1.56
N HIS A 330 -3.18 0.97 -1.45
CA HIS A 330 -4.14 -0.12 -1.63
C HIS A 330 -5.22 0.30 -2.62
N LEU A 331 -5.57 -0.61 -3.53
CA LEU A 331 -6.62 -0.42 -4.53
C LEU A 331 -7.77 -1.39 -4.30
N LEU A 332 -9.00 -0.89 -4.45
CA LEU A 332 -10.21 -1.71 -4.54
C LEU A 332 -11.02 -1.28 -5.75
N TYR A 333 -11.73 -2.22 -6.36
CA TYR A 333 -12.84 -1.90 -7.23
C TYR A 333 -14.15 -2.12 -6.47
N ASP A 334 -15.04 -1.13 -6.49
CA ASP A 334 -16.37 -1.24 -5.92
C ASP A 334 -17.38 -1.54 -7.02
N GLU A 335 -17.88 -2.77 -7.07
CA GLU A 335 -18.84 -3.26 -8.07
C GLU A 335 -20.15 -2.45 -8.06
N LEU A 336 -20.56 -1.92 -6.91
CA LEU A 336 -21.81 -1.15 -6.78
C LEU A 336 -21.69 0.23 -7.42
N SER A 337 -20.66 1.01 -7.08
CA SER A 337 -20.46 2.34 -7.67
C SER A 337 -19.78 2.29 -9.03
N LYS A 338 -19.20 1.14 -9.41
CA LYS A 338 -18.32 0.97 -10.57
C LYS A 338 -17.12 1.91 -10.54
N LEU A 339 -16.54 2.12 -9.36
CA LEU A 339 -15.39 3.01 -9.16
C LEU A 339 -14.23 2.25 -8.54
N TYR A 340 -13.03 2.67 -8.90
CA TYR A 340 -11.80 2.32 -8.20
C TYR A 340 -11.61 3.24 -7.01
N TRP A 341 -11.20 2.68 -5.88
CA TRP A 341 -10.85 3.41 -4.67
C TRP A 341 -9.36 3.25 -4.38
N LEU A 342 -8.70 4.35 -4.06
CA LEU A 342 -7.26 4.41 -3.75
C LEU A 342 -7.06 4.95 -2.35
N LEU A 343 -6.43 4.13 -1.51
CA LEU A 343 -5.97 4.52 -0.18
C LEU A 343 -4.45 4.64 -0.18
N SER A 344 -3.94 5.84 0.08
CA SER A 344 -2.51 6.13 -0.01
C SER A 344 -2.03 7.12 1.05
N SER A 345 -0.70 7.27 1.15
CA SER A 345 -0.10 8.31 2.01
C SER A 345 -0.03 9.64 1.27
N GLN A 346 -0.50 10.70 1.91
CA GLN A 346 -0.40 12.06 1.36
C GLN A 346 1.00 12.63 1.62
N ALA A 347 1.67 13.06 0.56
CA ALA A 347 2.82 13.95 0.68
C ALA A 347 2.33 15.41 0.68
N THR A 348 2.91 16.24 1.55
CA THR A 348 2.61 17.67 1.68
C THR A 348 3.85 18.54 1.55
N ASP A 349 5.03 17.98 1.79
CA ASP A 349 6.28 18.72 1.85
C ASP A 349 7.45 17.89 1.31
N SER A 350 7.33 17.42 0.06
CA SER A 350 8.35 16.59 -0.61
C SER A 350 9.45 17.40 -1.31
N MET A 351 9.29 18.72 -1.41
CA MET A 351 10.26 19.63 -2.03
C MET A 351 11.14 20.35 -1.00
N THR A 352 11.03 20.03 0.30
CA THR A 352 12.01 20.49 1.29
C THR A 352 13.39 19.98 0.91
N ARG A 353 14.40 20.86 0.98
CA ARG A 353 15.80 20.43 0.90
C ARG A 353 16.09 19.38 1.97
N ALA A 354 16.73 18.28 1.60
CA ALA A 354 16.91 17.12 2.48
C ALA A 354 17.65 17.47 3.79
N GLU A 355 18.65 18.36 3.73
CA GLU A 355 19.42 18.89 4.85
C GLU A 355 18.63 19.83 5.78
N ARG A 356 17.41 20.22 5.37
CA ARG A 356 16.51 21.09 6.16
C ARG A 356 15.32 20.33 6.75
N LEU A 357 15.22 19.02 6.53
CA LEU A 357 14.14 18.23 7.10
C LEU A 357 14.20 18.24 8.64
N PRO A 358 13.06 18.47 9.31
CA PRO A 358 12.94 18.29 10.76
C PRO A 358 13.40 16.91 11.23
N ALA A 359 13.86 16.84 12.49
CA ALA A 359 14.45 15.62 13.05
C ALA A 359 13.48 14.43 13.17
N ASP A 360 12.17 14.69 13.18
CA ASP A 360 11.11 13.68 13.24
C ASP A 360 10.65 13.18 11.87
N ARG A 361 11.10 13.81 10.78
CA ARG A 361 10.92 13.30 9.42
C ARG A 361 11.75 12.04 9.21
N TYR A 362 11.22 11.12 8.42
CA TYR A 362 11.88 9.86 8.12
C TYR A 362 12.45 9.88 6.70
N ASN A 363 13.75 9.62 6.59
CA ASN A 363 14.46 9.49 5.32
C ASN A 363 14.30 10.73 4.41
N LEU A 364 14.42 10.56 3.09
CA LEU A 364 14.27 11.62 2.10
C LEU A 364 12.86 12.27 2.14
N PRO A 365 12.71 13.53 1.68
CA PRO A 365 11.47 14.31 1.80
C PRO A 365 10.20 13.61 1.31
N ASN A 366 10.31 12.75 0.30
CA ASN A 366 9.22 11.99 -0.30
C ASN A 366 8.61 10.88 0.60
N ASN A 367 9.20 10.61 1.78
CA ASN A 367 8.81 9.54 2.71
C ASN A 367 7.86 10.00 3.83
N GLU A 368 6.97 10.94 3.55
CA GLU A 368 5.95 11.39 4.50
C GLU A 368 4.85 10.32 4.70
N ARG A 369 4.51 10.04 5.96
CA ARG A 369 3.71 8.85 6.35
C ARG A 369 2.61 9.13 7.37
N HIS A 370 2.42 10.38 7.78
CA HIS A 370 1.54 10.74 8.90
C HIS A 370 0.11 11.10 8.47
N ARG A 371 -0.20 11.03 7.18
CA ARG A 371 -1.48 11.44 6.58
C ARG A 371 -1.97 10.36 5.63
N LEU A 372 -3.12 9.78 5.94
CA LEU A 372 -3.79 8.79 5.10
C LEU A 372 -4.90 9.49 4.32
N GLN A 373 -4.98 9.25 3.01
CA GLN A 373 -5.93 9.90 2.11
C GLN A 373 -6.68 8.89 1.24
N LEU A 374 -7.90 9.24 0.87
CA LEU A 374 -8.79 8.44 0.02
C LEU A 374 -9.09 9.18 -1.27
N HIS A 375 -9.04 8.44 -2.38
CA HIS A 375 -9.45 8.91 -3.71
C HIS A 375 -10.39 7.90 -4.35
N PHE A 376 -11.18 8.36 -5.32
CA PHE A 376 -11.93 7.51 -6.24
C PHE A 376 -11.56 7.81 -7.69
N SER A 377 -11.78 6.85 -8.59
CA SER A 377 -11.53 6.98 -10.03
C SER A 377 -12.51 6.14 -10.83
N LYS A 378 -12.91 6.63 -12.00
CA LYS A 378 -13.70 5.86 -12.97
C LYS A 378 -12.84 4.91 -13.81
N ASN A 379 -11.58 5.28 -14.07
CA ASN A 379 -10.70 4.61 -15.02
C ASN A 379 -9.41 4.07 -14.41
N CYS A 380 -9.24 4.19 -13.09
CA CYS A 380 -8.03 3.80 -12.35
C CYS A 380 -6.76 4.60 -12.72
N VAL A 381 -6.90 5.71 -13.46
CA VAL A 381 -5.79 6.59 -13.88
C VAL A 381 -6.00 8.01 -13.36
N ASP A 382 -7.20 8.56 -13.55
CA ASP A 382 -7.57 9.90 -13.12
C ASP A 382 -8.25 9.83 -11.75
N TRP A 383 -7.59 10.42 -10.73
CA TRP A 383 -8.00 10.29 -9.33
C TRP A 383 -8.65 11.57 -8.81
N CYS A 384 -9.88 11.43 -8.29
CA CYS A 384 -10.60 12.48 -7.58
C CYS A 384 -10.38 12.34 -6.06
N PHE A 385 -10.11 13.45 -5.38
CA PHE A 385 -9.86 13.45 -3.94
C PHE A 385 -11.16 13.32 -3.15
N ALA A 386 -11.31 12.23 -2.39
CA ALA A 386 -12.48 11.99 -1.55
C ALA A 386 -12.33 12.63 -0.16
N GLY A 387 -11.13 12.58 0.43
CA GLY A 387 -10.86 13.17 1.73
C GLY A 387 -9.62 12.61 2.44
N LEU A 388 -9.26 13.24 3.56
CA LEU A 388 -8.25 12.70 4.47
C LEU A 388 -8.91 11.72 5.43
N VAL A 389 -8.41 10.49 5.47
CA VAL A 389 -8.95 9.44 6.34
C VAL A 389 -8.52 9.68 7.78
N ALA A 390 -7.22 9.72 8.03
CA ALA A 390 -6.64 9.84 9.35
C ALA A 390 -5.32 10.59 9.29
N ARG A 391 -4.95 11.23 10.40
CA ARG A 391 -3.70 11.97 10.53
C ARG A 391 -3.13 11.81 11.95
N GLY A 392 -1.83 11.55 12.06
CA GLY A 392 -1.13 11.62 13.35
C GLY A 392 -0.71 13.05 13.70
N GLU A 393 -0.45 13.32 14.98
CA GLU A 393 -0.18 14.69 15.44
C GLU A 393 1.16 15.24 14.94
N THR A 394 2.13 14.36 14.68
CA THR A 394 3.48 14.72 14.21
C THR A 394 3.90 13.84 13.04
N ALA A 395 5.00 14.21 12.35
CA ALA A 395 5.51 13.40 11.23
C ALA A 395 5.93 11.99 11.66
N ARG A 396 6.27 11.80 12.94
CA ARG A 396 6.61 10.50 13.55
C ARG A 396 5.40 9.60 13.75
N GLU A 397 4.23 10.17 13.93
CA GLU A 397 2.98 9.46 14.22
C GLU A 397 2.33 9.02 12.91
N SER A 398 2.87 7.96 12.32
CA SER A 398 2.41 7.51 11.01
C SER A 398 0.96 7.02 11.01
N ARG A 399 0.33 7.13 9.85
CA ARG A 399 -0.94 6.52 9.42
C ARG A 399 -0.73 6.09 7.98
N HIS A 400 -0.10 4.94 7.76
CA HIS A 400 0.31 4.51 6.41
C HIS A 400 0.18 2.99 6.23
N TYR A 401 0.65 2.50 5.07
CA TYR A 401 0.71 1.07 4.75
C TYR A 401 -0.63 0.34 4.92
N ALA A 402 -1.74 1.05 4.73
CA ALA A 402 -3.04 0.62 5.24
C ALA A 402 -3.83 -0.23 4.24
N SER A 403 -4.35 -1.37 4.67
CA SER A 403 -5.26 -2.18 3.85
C SER A 403 -6.69 -1.75 4.05
N MET A 404 -7.54 -1.94 3.03
CA MET A 404 -8.94 -1.57 3.12
C MET A 404 -9.85 -2.64 2.50
N ILE A 405 -11.09 -2.68 2.97
CA ILE A 405 -12.16 -3.53 2.43
C ILE A 405 -13.48 -2.76 2.47
N VAL A 406 -14.41 -3.14 1.60
CA VAL A 406 -15.80 -2.70 1.64
C VAL A 406 -16.59 -3.64 2.56
N ASP A 407 -17.39 -3.09 3.49
CA ASP A 407 -18.35 -3.83 4.33
C ASP A 407 -19.71 -3.11 4.33
N GLY A 408 -20.54 -3.47 3.34
CA GLY A 408 -21.81 -2.80 3.08
C GLY A 408 -21.58 -1.39 2.55
N ASP A 409 -22.08 -0.39 3.28
CA ASP A 409 -21.93 1.04 2.97
C ASP A 409 -20.65 1.67 3.54
N ASP A 410 -19.92 0.93 4.37
CA ASP A 410 -18.72 1.40 5.05
C ASP A 410 -17.45 0.88 4.36
N LEU A 411 -16.36 1.64 4.52
CA LEU A 411 -15.01 1.22 4.19
C LEU A 411 -14.22 1.01 5.48
N HIS A 412 -13.77 -0.22 5.73
CA HIS A 412 -12.93 -0.56 6.87
C HIS A 412 -11.46 -0.55 6.49
N ILE A 413 -10.63 0.05 7.34
CA ILE A 413 -9.22 0.32 7.06
C ILE A 413 -8.36 -0.15 8.23
N LEU A 414 -7.32 -0.92 7.94
CA LEU A 414 -6.31 -1.34 8.91
C LEU A 414 -4.98 -0.69 8.58
N SER A 415 -4.44 0.16 9.47
CA SER A 415 -3.25 0.97 9.22
C SER A 415 -2.10 0.61 10.16
N ARG A 416 -0.87 0.66 9.62
CA ARG A 416 0.35 0.70 10.41
C ARG A 416 0.48 2.12 10.94
N SER A 417 0.54 2.22 12.25
CA SER A 417 0.43 3.49 12.94
C SER A 417 1.49 3.67 14.01
N GLY A 418 1.72 4.92 14.37
CA GLY A 418 2.57 5.30 15.47
C GLY A 418 1.92 6.35 16.37
N ASP A 419 2.29 6.34 17.65
CA ASP A 419 2.07 7.43 18.57
C ASP A 419 3.40 8.09 18.97
N HIS A 420 3.38 9.00 19.95
CA HIS A 420 4.57 9.69 20.45
C HIS A 420 5.71 8.75 20.91
N ARG A 421 5.40 7.49 21.26
CA ARG A 421 6.36 6.46 21.71
C ARG A 421 7.03 5.73 20.55
N ALA A 422 6.46 5.78 19.35
CA ALA A 422 6.99 5.15 18.15
C ALA A 422 8.50 5.42 17.96
N LYS A 423 9.21 4.45 17.38
CA LYS A 423 10.64 4.59 17.10
C LYS A 423 10.88 5.62 16.01
N SER A 424 10.08 5.60 14.95
CA SER A 424 10.10 6.56 13.84
C SER A 424 8.78 6.52 13.07
N ALA A 425 8.61 7.42 12.08
CA ALA A 425 7.47 7.38 11.15
C ALA A 425 7.39 6.06 10.35
N HIS A 426 8.54 5.41 10.13
CA HIS A 426 8.59 4.07 9.58
C HIS A 426 8.25 3.07 10.69
N ASP A 427 9.08 2.95 11.71
CA ASP A 427 8.95 1.91 12.74
C ASP A 427 7.90 2.30 13.78
N GLY A 428 6.64 2.06 13.41
CA GLY A 428 5.44 2.28 14.22
C GLY A 428 5.24 1.21 15.29
N ASN A 429 4.42 1.54 16.28
CA ASN A 429 4.13 0.70 17.45
C ASN A 429 2.67 0.29 17.57
N LEU A 430 1.82 0.67 16.61
CA LEU A 430 0.39 0.41 16.63
C LEU A 430 -0.08 -0.21 15.31
N ILE A 431 -1.10 -1.07 15.39
CA ILE A 431 -2.01 -1.38 14.30
C ILE A 431 -3.38 -0.83 14.66
N THR A 432 -3.91 0.08 13.84
CA THR A 432 -5.16 0.79 14.11
C THR A 432 -6.22 0.46 13.07
N PHE A 433 -7.45 0.30 13.51
CA PHE A 433 -8.63 0.03 12.69
C PHE A 433 -9.52 1.27 12.62
N HIS A 434 -9.88 1.67 11.41
CA HIS A 434 -10.66 2.87 11.11
C HIS A 434 -11.89 2.49 10.26
N THR A 435 -12.96 3.27 10.37
CA THR A 435 -14.16 3.10 9.54
C THR A 435 -14.56 4.43 8.90
N VAL A 436 -14.51 4.48 7.58
CA VAL A 436 -15.11 5.58 6.80
C VAL A 436 -16.55 5.17 6.50
N LYS A 437 -17.50 5.89 7.11
CA LYS A 437 -18.93 5.59 6.96
C LYS A 437 -19.47 6.12 5.64
N ASP A 438 -20.41 5.39 5.04
CA ASP A 438 -21.10 5.79 3.80
C ASP A 438 -20.15 6.28 2.70
N PHE A 439 -19.02 5.60 2.50
CA PHE A 439 -17.89 6.14 1.71
C PHE A 439 -18.28 6.53 0.28
N ARG A 440 -19.31 5.88 -0.30
CA ARG A 440 -19.83 6.21 -1.64
C ARG A 440 -20.47 7.60 -1.72
N LYS A 441 -20.92 8.19 -0.61
CA LYS A 441 -21.44 9.57 -0.56
C LYS A 441 -20.34 10.63 -0.74
N LEU A 442 -19.07 10.21 -0.74
CA LEU A 442 -17.92 11.09 -1.00
C LEU A 442 -17.72 11.38 -2.50
N VAL A 443 -18.43 10.69 -3.38
CA VAL A 443 -18.39 10.90 -4.84
C VAL A 443 -19.22 12.14 -5.21
N TYR A 444 -18.68 12.98 -6.09
CA TYR A 444 -19.30 14.25 -6.50
C TYR A 444 -19.30 14.44 -8.02
#